data_AF-A0A970MRX2-F1
#
_entry.id   AF-A0A970MRX2-F1
#
_cell.length_a   1.000
_cell.length_b   1.000
_cell.length_c   1.000
_cell.angle_alpha   90.00
_cell.angle_beta   90.00
_cell.angle_gamma   90.00
#
_symmetry.space_group_name_H-M   'P 1'
#
loop_
_entity.id
_entity.type
_entity.pdbx_description
1 polymer ?
#
loop_
_entity_poly.entity_id
_entity_poly.type
_entity_poly.pdbx_seq_one_letter_code
_entity_poly.pdbx_strand_id
1 'polypeptide(L)' 'MKLPNQDMTEEELVKGCVAGKSHYQEALYNRYVSLMKGVCMRYSSSIEEAEDILQDGFIKVF' A
#
# COMPACT_ATOMS: atom_id res chain seq x y z
N MET A 1 17.87 -7.39 -1.08
CA MET A 1 16.47 -7.34 -1.56
C MET A 1 16.21 -5.90 -1.98
N LYS A 2 16.30 -5.58 -3.29
CA LYS A 2 16.04 -4.23 -3.79
C LYS A 2 14.56 -4.16 -4.19
N LEU A 3 13.80 -3.26 -3.56
CA LEU A 3 12.44 -2.94 -4.00
C LEU A 3 12.55 -2.10 -5.29
N PRO A 4 11.98 -2.54 -6.42
CA PRO A 4 11.98 -1.76 -7.65
C PRO A 4 10.86 -0.71 -7.58
N ASN A 5 11.26 0.56 -7.53
CA ASN A 5 10.59 1.77 -8.04
C ASN A 5 11.04 2.97 -7.23
N GLN A 6 12.19 3.54 -7.61
CA GLN A 6 12.58 4.91 -7.26
C GLN A 6 12.10 5.92 -8.32
N ASP A 7 11.16 5.55 -9.20
CA ASP A 7 10.77 6.38 -10.33
C ASP A 7 9.80 7.52 -10.00
N MET A 8 9.26 7.54 -8.77
CA MET A 8 8.34 8.59 -8.31
C MET A 8 8.65 8.98 -6.86
N THR A 9 8.75 10.29 -6.65
CA THR A 9 8.80 10.89 -5.31
C THR A 9 7.50 10.59 -4.55
N GLU A 10 7.53 10.66 -3.22
CA GLU A 10 6.31 10.50 -2.41
C GLU A 10 5.26 11.58 -2.77
N GLU A 11 5.69 12.79 -3.08
CA GLU A 11 4.79 13.88 -3.46
C GLU A 11 4.06 13.59 -4.78
N GLU A 12 4.77 13.10 -5.80
CA GLU A 12 4.16 12.68 -7.07
C GLU A 12 3.21 11.50 -6.87
N LEU A 13 3.59 10.55 -6.03
CA LEU A 13 2.79 9.37 -5.72
C LEU A 13 1.46 9.77 -5.07
N VAL A 14 1.51 10.63 -4.06
CA VAL A 14 0.32 11.16 -3.37
C VAL A 14 -0.54 11.99 -4.32
N LYS A 15 0.05 12.92 -5.08
CA LYS A 15 -0.71 13.74 -6.06
C LYS A 15 -1.41 12.87 -7.10
N GLY A 16 -0.74 11.83 -7.58
CA GLY A 16 -1.30 10.88 -8.53
C GLY A 16 -2.45 10.05 -7.95
N CYS A 17 -2.31 9.57 -6.71
CA CYS A 17 -3.38 8.85 -6.02
C CYS A 17 -4.60 9.75 -5.80
N VAL A 18 -4.40 10.99 -5.32
CA VAL A 18 -5.46 11.99 -5.13
C VAL A 18 -6.16 12.33 -6.46
N ALA A 19 -5.42 12.30 -7.58
CA ALA A 19 -5.97 12.49 -8.91
C ALA A 19 -6.69 11.23 -9.48
N GLY A 20 -6.83 10.15 -8.70
CA GLY A 20 -7.52 8.92 -9.10
C GLY A 20 -6.80 8.12 -10.20
N LYS A 21 -5.49 8.29 -10.32
CA LYS A 21 -4.69 7.64 -11.36
C LYS A 21 -4.24 6.25 -10.89
N SER A 22 -4.76 5.21 -11.53
CA SER A 22 -4.56 3.80 -11.14
C SER A 22 -3.08 3.39 -11.04
N HIS A 23 -2.21 3.87 -11.93
CA HIS A 23 -0.79 3.52 -11.90
C HIS A 23 -0.06 4.07 -10.67
N TYR A 24 -0.49 5.21 -10.13
CA TYR A 24 0.06 5.74 -8.87
C TYR A 24 -0.49 4.97 -7.65
N GLN A 25 -1.75 4.54 -7.70
CA GLN A 25 -2.35 3.69 -6.64
C GLN A 25 -1.65 2.33 -6.57
N GLU A 26 -1.39 1.71 -7.73
CA GLU A 26 -0.61 0.47 -7.82
C GLU A 26 0.82 0.65 -7.28
N ALA A 27 1.48 1.75 -7.64
CA ALA A 27 2.81 2.06 -7.14
C ALA A 27 2.82 2.28 -5.61
N LEU A 28 1.79 2.93 -5.04
CA LEU A 28 1.63 3.10 -3.60
C LEU A 28 1.45 1.73 -2.92
N TYR A 29 0.55 0.91 -3.46
CA TYR A 29 0.30 -0.43 -2.95
C TYR A 29 1.58 -1.26 -2.93
N ASN A 30 2.25 -1.41 -4.07
CA ASN A 30 3.48 -2.21 -4.19
C ASN A 30 4.61 -1.71 -3.27
N ARG A 31 4.70 -0.40 -3.03
CA ARG A 31 5.72 0.19 -2.16
C ARG A 31 5.47 -0.09 -0.68
N TYR A 32 4.21 -0.03 -0.21
CA TYR A 32 3.90 -0.09 1.22
C TYR A 32 3.26 -1.41 1.67
N VAL A 33 2.80 -2.28 0.76
CA VAL A 33 2.08 -3.52 1.10
C VAL A 33 2.84 -4.42 2.07
N SER A 34 4.14 -4.62 1.87
CA SER A 34 4.95 -5.50 2.75
C SER A 34 5.09 -4.93 4.16
N LEU A 35 5.31 -3.60 4.26
CA LEU A 35 5.43 -2.92 5.54
C LEU A 35 4.08 -2.91 6.28
N MET A 36 3.01 -2.56 5.56
CA MET A 36 1.66 -2.50 6.13
C MET A 36 1.13 -3.88 6.52
N LYS A 37 1.41 -4.93 5.74
CA LYS A 37 1.12 -6.31 6.14
C LYS A 37 1.79 -6.66 7.47
N GLY A 38 3.04 -6.27 7.66
CA GLY A 38 3.75 -6.44 8.95
C GLY A 38 3.09 -5.70 10.12
N VAL A 39 2.44 -4.56 9.86
CA VAL A 39 1.64 -3.84 10.86
C VAL A 39 0.33 -4.57 11.13
N CYS A 40 -0.43 -4.97 10.10
CA CYS A 40 -1.69 -5.70 10.23
C CYS A 40 -1.51 -7.01 11.02
N MET A 41 -0.43 -7.76 10.74
CA MET A 41 -0.07 -8.99 11.47
C MET A 41 0.12 -8.79 12.98
N ARG A 42 0.40 -7.59 13.46
CA ARG A 42 0.52 -7.31 14.91
C ARG A 42 -0.83 -7.20 15.60
N TYR A 43 -1.90 -7.00 14.85
CA TYR A 43 -3.24 -6.76 15.35
C TYR A 43 -4.26 -7.81 14.88
N SER A 44 -3.82 -8.77 14.08
CA SER A 44 -4.65 -9.89 13.60
C SER A 44 -4.32 -11.19 14.32
N SER A 45 -5.27 -12.10 14.32
CA SER A 45 -5.15 -13.46 14.85
C SER A 45 -4.63 -14.45 13.80
N SER A 46 -4.68 -14.10 12.52
CA SER A 46 -4.18 -14.91 11.41
C SER A 46 -3.63 -14.07 10.25
N ILE A 47 -3.00 -14.75 9.29
CA ILE A 47 -2.51 -14.11 8.06
C ILE A 47 -3.67 -13.64 7.19
N GLU A 48 -4.72 -14.44 7.09
CA GLU A 48 -5.93 -14.14 6.34
C GLU A 48 -6.61 -12.88 6.89
N GLU A 49 -6.77 -12.78 8.22
CA GLU A 49 -7.34 -11.58 8.86
C GLU A 49 -6.45 -10.34 8.64
N ALA A 50 -5.12 -10.49 8.67
CA ALA A 50 -4.22 -9.40 8.33
C ALA A 50 -4.37 -8.95 6.86
N GLU A 51 -4.55 -9.89 5.94
CA GLU A 51 -4.75 -9.60 4.53
C GLU A 51 -6.08 -8.87 4.29
N ASP A 52 -7.15 -9.27 4.99
CA ASP A 52 -8.44 -8.57 4.94
C ASP A 52 -8.34 -7.14 5.49
N ILE A 53 -7.73 -6.95 6.66
CA ILE A 53 -7.48 -5.61 7.23
C ILE A 53 -6.64 -4.75 6.29
N LEU A 54 -5.60 -5.34 5.69
CA LEU A 54 -4.71 -4.67 4.75
C LEU A 54 -5.47 -4.20 3.51
N GLN A 55 -6.28 -5.08 2.90
CA GLN A 55 -7.11 -4.76 1.75
C GLN A 55 -8.09 -3.62 2.08
N ASP A 56 -8.85 -3.74 3.17
CA ASP A 56 -9.77 -2.70 3.63
C ASP A 56 -9.06 -1.36 3.89
N GLY A 57 -7.83 -1.42 4.41
CA GLY A 57 -6.99 -0.24 4.63
C GLY A 57 -6.64 0.47 3.33
N PHE A 58 -6.17 -0.26 2.32
CA PHE A 58 -5.86 0.33 1.01
C PHE A 58 -7.10 0.85 0.28
N ILE A 59 -8.23 0.16 0.37
CA ILE A 59 -9.49 0.65 -0.22
C ILE A 59 -9.95 1.97 0.41
N LYS A 60 -9.69 2.19 1.70
CA LYS A 60 -10.02 3.46 2.39
C LYS A 60 -9.05 4.60 2.09
N VAL A 61 -7.80 4.29 1.71
CA VAL A 61 -6.75 5.28 1.40
C VAL A 61 -6.93 5.86 0.00
N PHE A 62 -7.46 5.09 -0.94
CA PHE A 62 -7.70 5.48 -2.33
C PHE A 62 -9.06 6.16 -2.53
#